data_AF-A0AA88ED41-F1
#
_entry.id   AF-A0AA88ED41-F1
#
_cell.length_a   1.000
_cell.length_b   1.000
_cell.length_c   1.000
_cell.angle_alpha   90.00
_cell.angle_beta   90.00
_cell.angle_gamma   90.00
#
_symmetry.space_group_name_H-M   'P 1'
#
loop_
_entity.id
_entity.type
_entity.pdbx_description
1 polymer ?
#
loop_
_entity_poly.entity_id
_entity_poly.type
_entity_poly.pdbx_seq_one_letter_code
_entity_poly.pdbx_strand_id
1 'polypeptide(L)'
;MELINNIAKAHGGVSVFGGVGERTREGNDLYMETKESGVSNEENIAESKVALVYGQMNEPPGARMRVGLTDLTMAEYFRDVNEQDVLLFIDKIFRFVHAGSEVSALLGRMPSVVGYQPILSTEMGSLQERITSTKEGSITSIEAVYVPADDLTDPAPATTFGHLDATTVLSRGLAAKSIYPAVDLLDSTSTMLQPRIVGEEHYETAQRVKQTLRRYKELLVIISILGLDEPSEDDRLIIAGAQKVERFQSHTYFCGRSIYRFPRKICWCSRNNLRDNDK
;
A
#
# COMPACT_ATOMS: atom_id res chain seq x y z
N MET A 1 8.18 0.10 -4.81
CA MET A 1 9.18 -0.55 -5.68
C MET A 1 8.92 -2.04 -5.90
N GLU A 2 8.91 -2.88 -4.87
CA GLU A 2 8.69 -4.33 -5.05
C GLU A 2 7.37 -4.69 -5.75
N LEU A 3 6.28 -4.05 -5.33
CA LEU A 3 4.95 -4.25 -5.93
C LEU A 3 4.93 -3.82 -7.40
N ILE A 4 5.58 -2.69 -7.73
CA ILE A 4 5.71 -2.22 -9.12
C ILE A 4 6.43 -3.29 -9.96
N ASN A 5 7.58 -3.79 -9.50
CA ASN A 5 8.34 -4.78 -10.25
C ASN A 5 7.62 -6.13 -10.39
N ASN A 6 7.02 -6.64 -9.32
CA ASN A 6 6.37 -7.96 -9.35
C ASN A 6 5.06 -7.93 -10.13
N ILE A 7 4.27 -6.86 -9.97
CA ILE A 7 3.01 -6.73 -10.69
C ILE A 7 3.27 -6.29 -12.13
N ALA A 8 4.15 -5.34 -12.44
CA ALA A 8 4.43 -4.97 -13.85
C ALA A 8 5.09 -6.09 -14.67
N LYS A 9 5.79 -7.03 -14.04
CA LYS A 9 6.34 -8.22 -14.73
C LYS A 9 5.33 -9.35 -14.90
N ALA A 10 4.42 -9.54 -13.95
CA ALA A 10 3.43 -10.60 -13.99
C ALA A 10 2.12 -10.19 -14.68
N HIS A 11 1.77 -8.91 -14.60
CA HIS A 11 0.57 -8.31 -15.19
C HIS A 11 0.92 -7.73 -16.55
N GLY A 12 0.11 -8.03 -17.57
CA GLY A 12 0.28 -7.49 -18.92
C GLY A 12 -0.20 -6.04 -19.09
N GLY A 13 -0.74 -5.44 -18.03
CA GLY A 13 -1.32 -4.10 -18.03
C GLY A 13 -0.29 -2.98 -17.93
N VAL A 14 -0.78 -1.74 -18.01
CA VAL A 14 0.02 -0.52 -17.87
C VAL A 14 0.02 -0.03 -16.43
N SER A 15 1.06 0.69 -16.04
CA SER A 15 1.19 1.29 -14.70
C SER A 15 1.30 2.80 -14.80
N VAL A 16 0.62 3.51 -13.90
CA VAL A 16 0.71 4.97 -13.75
C VAL A 16 1.24 5.25 -12.35
N PHE A 17 2.30 6.05 -12.25
CA PHE A 17 2.87 6.49 -10.98
C PHE A 17 2.66 7.99 -10.80
N GLY A 18 1.87 8.36 -9.80
CA GLY A 18 1.66 9.72 -9.32
C GLY A 18 2.56 10.03 -8.12
N GLY A 19 3.62 10.79 -8.35
CA GLY A 19 4.48 11.34 -7.32
C GLY A 19 3.92 12.66 -6.79
N VAL A 20 2.99 12.59 -5.83
CA VAL A 20 2.34 13.73 -5.20
C VAL A 20 3.19 14.22 -4.03
N GLY A 21 3.86 15.36 -4.20
CA GLY A 21 4.67 16.00 -3.16
C GLY A 21 5.86 15.16 -2.71
N GLU A 22 6.45 14.39 -3.62
CA GLU A 22 7.62 13.55 -3.36
C GLU A 22 8.93 14.32 -3.48
N ARG A 23 9.99 13.76 -2.89
CA ARG A 23 11.34 14.34 -3.04
C ARG A 23 11.86 14.10 -4.45
N THR A 24 12.48 15.13 -5.02
CA THR A 24 13.13 15.05 -6.34
C THR A 24 14.12 13.90 -6.46
N ARG A 25 14.88 13.65 -5.38
CA ARG A 25 15.82 12.52 -5.31
C ARG A 25 15.10 11.17 -5.44
N GLU A 26 14.02 10.97 -4.69
CA GLU A 26 13.25 9.71 -4.69
C GLU A 26 12.58 9.47 -6.05
N GLY A 27 12.08 10.54 -6.68
CA GLY A 27 11.58 10.48 -8.07
C GLY A 27 12.66 10.12 -9.08
N ASN A 28 13.85 10.71 -8.98
CA ASN A 28 14.98 10.36 -9.85
C ASN A 28 15.43 8.91 -9.66
N ASP A 29 15.52 8.43 -8.43
CA ASP A 29 15.92 7.05 -8.13
C ASP A 29 14.91 6.05 -8.74
N LEU A 30 13.61 6.33 -8.64
CA LEU A 30 12.54 5.56 -9.29
C LEU A 30 12.64 5.59 -10.83
N TYR A 31 12.92 6.76 -11.42
CA TYR A 31 13.12 6.87 -12.86
C TYR A 31 14.30 6.00 -13.33
N MET A 32 15.43 6.04 -12.63
CA MET A 32 16.59 5.21 -12.95
C MET A 32 16.29 3.71 -12.78
N GLU A 33 15.59 3.32 -11.73
CA GLU A 33 15.20 1.91 -11.51
C GLU A 33 14.23 1.40 -12.58
N THR A 34 13.26 2.22 -13.03
CA THR A 34 12.34 1.84 -14.12
C THR A 34 13.06 1.69 -15.46
N LYS A 35 14.11 2.48 -15.70
CA LYS A 35 14.99 2.34 -16.86
C LYS A 35 15.82 1.06 -16.78
N GLU A 36 16.52 0.83 -15.66
CA GLU A 36 17.37 -0.36 -15.47
C GLU A 36 16.58 -1.67 -15.49
N SER A 37 15.33 -1.65 -15.04
CA SER A 37 14.44 -2.81 -15.04
C SER A 37 13.79 -3.11 -16.39
N GLY A 38 13.95 -2.23 -17.39
CA GLY A 38 13.35 -2.36 -18.71
C GLY A 38 11.84 -2.07 -18.76
N VAL A 39 11.29 -1.43 -17.71
CA VAL A 39 9.87 -1.02 -17.68
C VAL A 39 9.66 0.25 -18.51
N SER A 40 10.66 1.15 -18.47
CA SER A 40 10.77 2.31 -19.36
C SER A 40 11.85 2.04 -20.40
N ASN A 41 11.49 2.07 -21.68
CA ASN A 41 12.40 1.83 -22.78
C ASN A 41 12.65 3.15 -23.54
N GLU A 42 13.83 3.74 -23.34
CA GLU A 42 14.21 5.01 -24.00
C GLU A 42 14.44 4.85 -25.51
N GLU A 43 14.84 3.66 -25.96
CA GLU A 43 15.07 3.39 -27.38
C GLU A 43 13.75 3.14 -28.12
N ASN A 44 12.76 2.55 -27.44
CA ASN A 44 11.41 2.37 -27.97
C ASN A 44 10.34 2.81 -26.97
N ILE A 45 10.00 4.10 -27.04
CA ILE A 45 8.99 4.73 -26.17
C ILE A 45 7.64 4.00 -26.25
N ALA A 46 7.28 3.44 -27.42
CA ALA A 46 6.02 2.75 -27.62
C ALA A 46 5.90 1.43 -26.83
N GLU A 47 7.03 0.84 -26.40
CA GLU A 47 7.04 -0.38 -25.59
C GLU A 47 7.06 -0.09 -24.08
N SER A 48 7.13 1.19 -23.68
CA SER A 48 7.15 1.57 -22.27
C SER A 48 5.81 1.28 -21.61
N LYS A 49 5.85 0.58 -20.47
CA LYS A 49 4.64 0.15 -19.75
C LYS A 49 4.28 1.04 -18.55
N VAL A 50 5.04 2.11 -18.35
CA VAL A 50 4.88 3.01 -17.20
C VAL A 50 4.73 4.46 -17.65
N ALA A 51 3.75 5.15 -17.08
CA ALA A 51 3.62 6.60 -17.12
C ALA A 51 4.01 7.17 -15.75
N LEU A 52 4.94 8.13 -15.72
CA LEU A 52 5.40 8.79 -14.51
C LEU A 52 4.91 10.24 -14.49
N VAL A 53 4.16 10.62 -13.45
CA VAL A 53 3.63 11.96 -13.25
C VAL A 53 4.19 12.50 -11.93
N TYR A 54 4.97 13.57 -11.99
CA TYR A 54 5.61 14.15 -10.80
C TYR A 54 5.09 15.54 -10.48
N GLY A 55 4.75 15.76 -9.22
CA GLY A 55 4.47 17.07 -8.63
C GLY A 55 5.27 17.19 -7.35
N GLN A 56 6.53 17.60 -7.48
CA GLN A 56 7.53 17.49 -6.41
C GLN A 56 7.30 18.48 -5.27
N MET A 57 8.00 18.29 -4.15
CA MET A 57 7.89 19.17 -2.97
C MET A 57 8.22 20.64 -3.22
N ASN A 58 9.09 20.93 -4.20
CA ASN A 58 9.47 22.29 -4.58
C ASN A 58 8.39 23.02 -5.39
N GLU A 59 7.34 22.31 -5.83
CA GLU A 59 6.22 22.89 -6.58
C GLU A 59 5.23 23.61 -5.65
N PRO A 60 4.54 24.66 -6.14
CA PRO A 60 3.55 25.37 -5.37
C PRO A 60 2.39 24.43 -4.95
N PRO A 61 1.71 24.73 -3.83
CA PRO A 61 0.67 23.85 -3.30
C PRO A 61 -0.48 23.60 -4.30
N GLY A 62 -0.81 24.57 -5.16
CA GLY A 62 -1.80 24.38 -6.22
C GLY A 62 -1.41 23.28 -7.22
N ALA A 63 -0.13 23.16 -7.59
CA ALA A 63 0.36 22.12 -8.48
C ALA A 63 0.34 20.75 -7.77
N ARG A 64 0.82 20.69 -6.52
CA ARG A 64 0.77 19.46 -5.70
C ARG A 64 -0.65 18.95 -5.45
N MET A 65 -1.62 19.86 -5.30
CA MET A 65 -3.03 19.50 -5.11
C MET A 65 -3.69 18.97 -6.40
N ARG A 66 -3.13 19.23 -7.58
CA ARG A 66 -3.72 18.84 -8.87
C ARG A 66 -3.01 17.67 -9.54
N VAL A 67 -1.75 17.41 -9.20
CA VAL A 67 -0.99 16.32 -9.81
C VAL A 67 -1.66 14.94 -9.61
N GLY A 68 -2.29 14.72 -8.45
CA GLY A 68 -3.09 13.52 -8.14
C GLY A 68 -4.44 13.41 -8.89
N LEU A 69 -4.79 14.40 -9.71
CA LEU A 69 -5.89 14.29 -10.67
C LEU A 69 -5.36 14.07 -12.10
N THR A 70 -4.14 14.52 -12.39
CA THR A 70 -3.48 14.34 -13.68
C THR A 70 -3.09 12.89 -13.92
N ASP A 71 -2.49 12.24 -12.91
CA ASP A 71 -2.21 10.81 -12.90
C ASP A 71 -3.49 9.97 -13.10
N LEU A 72 -4.56 10.32 -12.39
CA LEU A 72 -5.84 9.66 -12.48
C LEU A 72 -6.47 9.83 -13.86
N THR A 73 -6.35 11.01 -14.48
CA THR A 73 -6.85 11.22 -15.85
C THR A 73 -6.11 10.35 -16.86
N MET A 74 -4.79 10.14 -16.69
CA MET A 74 -4.03 9.20 -17.52
C MET A 74 -4.48 7.75 -17.28
N ALA A 75 -4.70 7.37 -16.02
CA ALA A 75 -5.18 6.04 -15.66
C ALA A 75 -6.60 5.77 -16.22
N GLU A 76 -7.51 6.74 -16.13
CA GLU A 76 -8.85 6.65 -16.69
C GLU A 76 -8.83 6.51 -18.20
N TYR A 77 -7.92 7.19 -18.90
CA TYR A 77 -7.77 6.98 -20.35
C TYR A 77 -7.44 5.53 -20.68
N PHE A 78 -6.49 4.92 -19.94
CA PHE A 78 -6.14 3.52 -20.14
C PHE A 78 -7.27 2.55 -19.76
N ARG A 79 -8.08 2.91 -18.76
CA ARG A 79 -9.25 2.13 -18.35
C ARG A 79 -10.40 2.21 -19.36
N ASP A 80 -10.79 3.43 -19.75
CA ASP A 80 -12.05 3.71 -20.46
C ASP A 80 -11.90 3.71 -21.98
N VAL A 81 -10.74 4.09 -22.51
CA VAL A 81 -10.49 4.16 -23.96
C VAL A 81 -9.72 2.94 -24.46
N ASN A 82 -8.69 2.52 -23.72
CA ASN A 82 -7.90 1.35 -24.11
C ASN A 82 -8.47 0.02 -23.57
N GLU A 83 -9.44 0.07 -22.66
CA GLU A 83 -10.10 -1.12 -22.08
C GLU A 83 -9.09 -2.08 -21.41
N GLN A 84 -8.16 -1.53 -20.62
CA GLN A 84 -7.09 -2.31 -19.97
C GLN A 84 -7.12 -2.18 -18.45
N ASP A 85 -6.52 -3.18 -17.80
CA ASP A 85 -6.24 -3.13 -16.36
C ASP A 85 -5.02 -2.23 -16.08
N VAL A 86 -5.25 -1.23 -15.23
CA VAL A 86 -4.27 -0.20 -14.88
C VAL A 86 -3.87 -0.35 -13.42
N LEU A 87 -2.57 -0.26 -13.16
CA LEU A 87 -2.04 -0.13 -11.79
C LEU A 87 -1.70 1.32 -11.51
N LEU A 88 -2.40 1.93 -10.58
CA LEU A 88 -2.17 3.31 -10.16
C LEU A 88 -1.38 3.32 -8.86
N PHE A 89 -0.25 4.04 -8.83
CA PHE A 89 0.55 4.23 -7.61
C PHE A 89 0.49 5.69 -7.22
N ILE A 90 0.01 6.00 -6.01
CA ILE A 90 -0.02 7.37 -5.47
C ILE A 90 0.89 7.45 -4.25
N ASP A 91 2.05 8.09 -4.41
CA ASP A 91 3.03 8.34 -3.34
C ASP A 91 3.20 9.86 -3.24
N LYS A 92 2.70 10.57 -2.22
CA LYS A 92 1.80 10.13 -1.13
C LYS A 92 0.45 10.83 -1.22
N ILE A 93 -0.64 10.09 -1.01
CA ILE A 93 -1.98 10.66 -0.95
C ILE A 93 -2.13 11.69 0.19
N PHE A 94 -1.38 11.53 1.30
CA PHE A 94 -1.37 12.54 2.36
C PHE A 94 -0.86 13.91 1.88
N ARG A 95 0.04 13.96 0.90
CA ARG A 95 0.56 15.23 0.35
C ARG A 95 -0.49 15.98 -0.47
N PHE A 96 -1.45 15.27 -1.06
CA PHE A 96 -2.63 15.89 -1.68
C PHE A 96 -3.46 16.63 -0.63
N VAL A 97 -3.73 15.99 0.51
CA VAL A 97 -4.45 16.62 1.64
C VAL A 97 -3.69 17.84 2.17
N HIS A 98 -2.40 17.69 2.42
CA HIS A 98 -1.56 18.77 2.94
C HIS A 98 -1.53 19.99 2.02
N ALA A 99 -1.39 19.77 0.71
CA ALA A 99 -1.47 20.82 -0.29
C ALA A 99 -2.86 21.48 -0.32
N GLY A 100 -3.93 20.70 -0.14
CA GLY A 100 -5.29 21.21 0.00
C GLY A 100 -5.48 22.15 1.18
N SER A 101 -4.91 21.82 2.35
CA SER A 101 -4.91 22.69 3.53
C SER A 101 -4.18 24.01 3.26
N GLU A 102 -3.01 23.96 2.61
CA GLU A 102 -2.24 25.17 2.23
C GLU A 102 -3.03 26.07 1.28
N VAL A 103 -3.65 25.50 0.24
CA VAL A 103 -4.50 26.25 -0.71
C VAL A 103 -5.73 26.82 0.00
N SER A 104 -6.37 26.04 0.88
CA SER A 104 -7.55 26.49 1.64
C SER A 104 -7.24 27.69 2.54
N ALA A 105 -6.06 27.70 3.19
CA ALA A 105 -5.59 28.81 3.99
C ALA A 105 -5.34 30.07 3.14
N LEU A 106 -4.71 29.90 1.96
CA LEU A 106 -4.49 31.02 1.01
C LEU A 106 -5.80 31.60 0.47
N LEU A 107 -6.85 30.79 0.33
CA LEU A 107 -8.18 31.23 -0.08
C LEU A 107 -8.99 31.89 1.07
N GLY A 108 -8.42 31.99 2.28
CA GLY A 108 -9.08 32.61 3.42
C GLY A 108 -10.25 31.80 3.98
N ARG A 109 -10.30 30.49 3.72
CA ARG A 109 -11.32 29.62 4.30
C ARG A 109 -10.99 29.34 5.77
N MET A 110 -12.01 29.33 6.62
CA MET A 110 -11.82 28.93 8.02
C MET A 110 -11.35 27.47 8.09
N PRO A 111 -10.28 27.18 8.84
CA PRO A 111 -9.81 25.81 9.01
C PRO A 111 -10.80 24.98 9.84
N SER A 112 -10.83 23.69 9.56
CA SER A 112 -11.60 22.69 10.30
C SER A 112 -10.74 22.06 11.42
N VAL A 113 -11.16 20.89 11.91
CA VAL A 113 -10.46 20.11 12.94
C VAL A 113 -9.00 19.90 12.55
N VAL A 114 -8.09 20.09 13.51
CA VAL A 114 -6.62 19.93 13.35
C VAL A 114 -5.99 20.83 12.25
N GLY A 115 -6.71 21.82 11.73
CA GLY A 115 -6.18 22.76 10.74
C GLY A 115 -6.34 22.31 9.28
N TYR A 116 -7.11 21.25 9.01
CA TYR A 116 -7.43 20.81 7.66
C TYR A 116 -8.46 21.71 6.96
N GLN A 117 -8.55 21.60 5.63
CA GLN A 117 -9.57 22.30 4.86
C GLN A 117 -10.99 21.82 5.23
N PRO A 118 -12.01 22.70 5.22
CA PRO A 118 -13.38 22.33 5.57
C PRO A 118 -14.03 21.36 4.57
N ILE A 119 -13.49 21.28 3.35
CA ILE A 119 -14.00 20.42 2.26
C ILE A 119 -13.16 19.15 2.05
N LEU A 120 -12.38 18.74 3.06
CA LEU A 120 -11.46 17.60 2.97
C LEU A 120 -12.15 16.33 2.45
N SER A 121 -13.29 15.96 3.03
CA SER A 121 -14.02 14.75 2.66
C SER A 121 -14.54 14.80 1.22
N THR A 122 -14.98 15.97 0.75
CA THR A 122 -15.47 16.13 -0.62
C THR A 122 -14.33 16.06 -1.63
N GLU A 123 -13.19 16.69 -1.33
CA GLU A 123 -12.00 16.65 -2.20
C GLU A 123 -11.40 15.25 -2.28
N MET A 124 -11.31 14.56 -1.15
CA MET A 124 -10.85 13.17 -1.09
C MET A 124 -11.80 12.25 -1.86
N GLY A 125 -13.11 12.34 -1.61
CA GLY A 125 -14.10 11.52 -2.31
C GLY A 125 -14.09 11.77 -3.82
N SER A 126 -13.92 13.02 -4.26
CA SER A 126 -13.85 13.35 -5.69
C SER A 126 -12.68 12.69 -6.42
N LEU A 127 -11.57 12.43 -5.71
CA LEU A 127 -10.42 11.72 -6.24
C LEU A 127 -10.61 10.19 -6.13
N GLN A 128 -10.98 9.72 -4.94
CA GLN A 128 -11.06 8.29 -4.62
C GLN A 128 -12.18 7.56 -5.38
N GLU A 129 -13.36 8.16 -5.53
CA GLU A 129 -14.50 7.51 -6.21
C GLU A 129 -14.27 7.27 -7.71
N ARG A 130 -13.31 7.99 -8.31
CA ARG A 130 -12.90 7.78 -9.70
C ARG A 130 -11.95 6.59 -9.85
N ILE A 131 -11.25 6.23 -8.77
CA ILE A 131 -10.39 5.04 -8.70
C ILE A 131 -11.28 3.83 -8.46
N THR A 132 -11.79 3.29 -9.56
CA THR A 132 -12.69 2.14 -9.50
C THR A 132 -12.60 1.29 -10.76
N SER A 133 -13.12 0.07 -10.65
CA SER A 133 -13.29 -0.83 -11.79
C SER A 133 -14.62 -0.55 -12.49
N THR A 134 -14.57 -0.40 -13.80
CA THR A 134 -15.74 -0.22 -14.66
C THR A 134 -16.02 -1.51 -15.44
N LYS A 135 -16.97 -1.45 -16.39
CA LYS A 135 -17.23 -2.59 -17.29
C LYS A 135 -16.17 -2.74 -18.37
N GLU A 136 -15.50 -1.65 -18.71
CA GLU A 136 -14.53 -1.57 -19.81
C GLU A 136 -13.10 -1.86 -19.35
N GLY A 137 -12.78 -1.63 -18.07
CA GLY A 137 -11.47 -1.92 -17.52
C GLY A 137 -11.41 -1.73 -16.00
N SER A 138 -10.24 -1.95 -15.41
CA SER A 138 -10.03 -1.79 -13.97
C SER A 138 -8.89 -0.85 -13.64
N ILE A 139 -9.04 -0.10 -12.54
CA ILE A 139 -7.92 0.61 -11.91
C ILE A 139 -7.72 -0.03 -10.54
N THR A 140 -6.53 -0.58 -10.31
CA THR A 140 -6.09 -1.05 -9.00
C THR A 140 -5.10 -0.04 -8.43
N SER A 141 -5.50 0.72 -7.40
CA SER A 141 -4.61 1.69 -6.76
C SER A 141 -3.82 1.09 -5.60
N ILE A 142 -2.58 1.57 -5.46
CA ILE A 142 -1.72 1.34 -4.30
C ILE A 142 -1.26 2.70 -3.82
N GLU A 143 -1.73 3.09 -2.64
CA GLU A 143 -1.56 4.43 -2.12
C GLU A 143 -0.75 4.44 -0.83
N ALA A 144 0.27 5.29 -0.79
CA ALA A 144 1.07 5.48 0.41
C ALA A 144 0.41 6.53 1.31
N VAL A 145 -0.24 6.06 2.38
CA VAL A 145 -0.83 6.91 3.41
C VAL A 145 0.20 7.17 4.51
N TYR A 146 0.52 8.46 4.73
CA TYR A 146 1.32 8.88 5.87
C TYR A 146 0.40 9.18 7.06
N VAL A 147 0.63 8.51 8.18
CA VAL A 147 -0.11 8.74 9.42
C VAL A 147 0.69 9.72 10.29
N PRO A 148 0.19 10.96 10.53
CA PRO A 148 0.88 11.93 11.36
C PRO A 148 0.98 11.43 12.80
N ALA A 149 2.17 11.48 13.39
CA ALA A 149 2.41 11.11 14.79
C ALA A 149 1.90 9.71 15.21
N ASP A 150 1.75 8.78 14.24
CA ASP A 150 1.13 7.46 14.45
C ASP A 150 -0.33 7.53 14.97
N ASP A 151 -1.03 8.65 14.78
CA ASP A 151 -2.43 8.84 15.17
C ASP A 151 -3.39 8.51 14.01
N LEU A 152 -4.01 7.33 14.08
CA LEU A 152 -5.02 6.87 13.11
C LEU A 152 -6.35 7.64 13.21
N THR A 153 -6.54 8.44 14.26
CA THR A 153 -7.75 9.26 14.45
C THR A 153 -7.65 10.64 13.80
N ASP A 154 -6.48 10.99 13.24
CA ASP A 154 -6.33 12.22 12.46
C ASP A 154 -7.32 12.23 11.27
N PRO A 155 -7.98 13.37 10.98
CA PRO A 155 -8.98 13.46 9.92
C PRO A 155 -8.50 13.01 8.53
N ALA A 156 -7.22 13.20 8.19
CA ALA A 156 -6.68 12.84 6.88
C ALA A 156 -6.64 11.31 6.65
N PRO A 157 -5.94 10.51 7.47
CA PRO A 157 -5.98 9.06 7.34
C PRO A 157 -7.38 8.50 7.59
N ALA A 158 -8.14 9.03 8.57
CA ALA A 158 -9.50 8.56 8.86
C ALA A 158 -10.44 8.68 7.64
N THR A 159 -10.39 9.81 6.91
CA THR A 159 -11.17 9.99 5.68
C THR A 159 -10.67 9.07 4.56
N THR A 160 -9.34 8.93 4.43
CA THR A 160 -8.74 8.08 3.37
C THR A 160 -9.11 6.61 3.57
N PHE A 161 -9.05 6.10 4.80
CA PHE A 161 -9.38 4.70 5.09
C PHE A 161 -10.83 4.34 4.77
N GLY A 162 -11.75 5.30 4.77
CA GLY A 162 -13.14 5.08 4.36
C GLY A 162 -13.30 4.66 2.89
N HIS A 163 -12.32 4.97 2.04
CA HIS A 163 -12.35 4.65 0.61
C HIS A 163 -11.49 3.43 0.23
N LEU A 164 -10.67 2.89 1.15
CA LEU A 164 -9.74 1.81 0.83
C LEU A 164 -10.34 0.42 1.09
N ASP A 165 -10.28 -0.46 0.10
CA ASP A 165 -10.70 -1.87 0.22
C ASP A 165 -9.77 -2.72 1.09
N ALA A 166 -8.49 -2.36 1.13
CA ALA A 166 -7.48 -3.05 1.90
C ALA A 166 -6.50 -2.05 2.51
N THR A 167 -6.12 -2.30 3.76
CA THR A 167 -5.14 -1.50 4.49
C THR A 167 -3.98 -2.38 4.90
N THR A 168 -2.77 -1.97 4.54
CA THR A 168 -1.53 -2.65 4.95
C THR A 168 -0.76 -1.72 5.86
N VAL A 169 -0.77 -2.02 7.16
CA VAL A 169 -0.13 -1.19 8.19
C VAL A 169 1.31 -1.61 8.38
N LEU A 170 2.25 -0.66 8.29
CA LEU A 170 3.67 -0.89 8.53
C LEU A 170 4.06 -0.48 9.95
N SER A 171 4.53 -1.42 10.77
CA SER A 171 4.88 -1.21 12.17
C SER A 171 6.38 -1.01 12.38
N ARG A 172 6.74 0.06 13.10
CA ARG A 172 8.12 0.31 13.52
C ARG A 172 8.67 -0.79 14.43
N GLY A 173 7.82 -1.40 15.26
CA GLY A 173 8.21 -2.48 16.17
C GLY A 173 8.70 -3.73 15.42
N LEU A 174 8.06 -4.08 14.31
CA LEU A 174 8.49 -5.18 13.44
C LEU A 174 9.79 -4.84 12.70
N ALA A 175 9.93 -3.61 12.21
CA ALA A 175 11.16 -3.14 11.58
C ALA A 175 12.36 -3.16 12.55
N ALA A 176 12.15 -2.79 13.83
CA ALA A 176 13.19 -2.87 14.86
C ALA A 176 13.64 -4.32 15.14
N LYS A 177 12.74 -5.30 14.98
CA LYS A 177 13.06 -6.74 15.03
C LYS A 177 13.73 -7.26 13.75
N SER A 178 14.04 -6.40 12.78
CA SER A 178 14.55 -6.76 11.44
C SER A 178 13.62 -7.67 10.64
N ILE A 179 12.31 -7.57 10.87
CA ILE A 179 11.29 -8.29 10.09
C ILE A 179 10.85 -7.38 8.94
N TYR A 180 11.12 -7.82 7.71
CA TYR A 180 10.80 -7.11 6.47
C TYR A 180 10.05 -8.07 5.53
N PRO A 181 8.83 -7.76 5.04
CA PRO A 181 8.03 -6.57 5.31
C PRO A 181 7.69 -6.35 6.78
N ALA A 182 7.74 -5.10 7.22
CA ALA A 182 7.31 -4.72 8.56
C ALA A 182 5.77 -4.60 8.66
N VAL A 183 5.03 -5.53 8.05
CA VAL A 183 3.56 -5.50 7.97
C VAL A 183 2.95 -6.07 9.26
N ASP A 184 2.12 -5.30 9.95
CA ASP A 184 1.36 -5.81 11.10
C ASP A 184 0.07 -6.50 10.61
N LEU A 185 0.01 -7.82 10.72
CA LEU A 185 -1.13 -8.63 10.28
C LEU A 185 -2.42 -8.43 11.11
N LEU A 186 -2.29 -7.92 12.34
CA LEU A 186 -3.44 -7.71 13.21
C LEU A 186 -4.13 -6.40 12.87
N ASP A 187 -3.35 -5.35 12.60
CA ASP A 187 -3.86 -4.03 12.25
C ASP A 187 -4.18 -3.90 10.75
N SER A 188 -3.60 -4.76 9.91
CA SER A 188 -3.91 -4.82 8.47
C SER A 188 -5.22 -5.56 8.20
N THR A 189 -6.07 -4.98 7.34
CA THR A 189 -7.39 -5.49 7.00
C THR A 189 -7.63 -5.52 5.49
N SER A 190 -8.56 -6.35 5.04
CA SER A 190 -8.99 -6.39 3.65
C SER A 190 -10.43 -6.87 3.57
N THR A 191 -11.25 -6.20 2.76
CA THR A 191 -12.63 -6.60 2.45
C THR A 191 -12.69 -7.94 1.72
N MET A 192 -11.61 -8.30 1.00
CA MET A 192 -11.49 -9.55 0.24
C MET A 192 -11.26 -10.78 1.11
N LEU A 193 -10.88 -10.64 2.39
CA LEU A 193 -10.64 -11.76 3.31
C LEU A 193 -11.98 -12.34 3.82
N GLN A 194 -12.73 -12.97 2.91
CA GLN A 194 -13.99 -13.64 3.18
C GLN A 194 -13.98 -15.04 2.57
N PRO A 195 -14.58 -16.06 3.22
CA PRO A 195 -14.59 -17.44 2.70
C PRO A 195 -15.13 -17.54 1.28
N ARG A 196 -16.14 -16.72 0.94
CA ARG A 196 -16.76 -16.70 -0.39
C ARG A 196 -15.82 -16.24 -1.51
N ILE A 197 -14.80 -15.43 -1.17
CA ILE A 197 -13.88 -14.83 -2.15
C ILE A 197 -12.58 -15.65 -2.22
N VAL A 198 -11.94 -15.92 -1.07
CA VAL A 198 -10.63 -16.58 -1.01
C VAL A 198 -10.70 -18.10 -0.83
N GLY A 199 -11.88 -18.66 -0.55
CA GLY A 199 -12.08 -20.05 -0.18
C GLY A 199 -11.92 -20.29 1.32
N GLU A 200 -12.54 -21.36 1.82
CA GLU A 200 -12.57 -21.71 3.24
C GLU A 200 -11.17 -22.01 3.80
N GLU A 201 -10.37 -22.79 3.08
CA GLU A 201 -9.03 -23.18 3.51
C GLU A 201 -8.11 -21.96 3.72
N HIS A 202 -8.12 -21.02 2.78
CA HIS A 202 -7.34 -19.79 2.87
C HIS A 202 -7.84 -18.92 4.03
N TYR A 203 -9.15 -18.74 4.14
CA TYR A 203 -9.76 -17.96 5.21
C TYR A 203 -9.44 -18.53 6.59
N GLU A 204 -9.67 -19.83 6.81
CA GLU A 204 -9.37 -20.49 8.08
C GLU A 204 -7.88 -20.40 8.43
N THR A 205 -7.00 -20.62 7.45
CA THR A 205 -5.55 -20.53 7.67
C THR A 205 -5.16 -19.11 8.11
N ALA A 206 -5.67 -18.08 7.44
CA ALA A 206 -5.42 -16.69 7.81
C ALA A 206 -5.97 -16.35 9.20
N GLN A 207 -7.16 -16.84 9.55
CA GLN A 207 -7.76 -16.62 10.88
C GLN A 207 -6.96 -17.31 11.99
N ARG A 208 -6.50 -18.54 11.77
CA ARG A 208 -5.63 -19.27 12.73
C ARG A 208 -4.34 -18.50 12.98
N VAL A 209 -3.69 -18.00 11.93
CA VAL A 209 -2.48 -17.16 12.05
C VAL A 209 -2.77 -15.89 12.88
N LYS A 210 -3.86 -15.17 12.57
CA LYS A 210 -4.25 -13.97 13.35
C LYS A 210 -4.58 -14.30 14.81
N GLN A 211 -5.18 -15.46 15.09
CA GLN A 211 -5.49 -15.89 16.45
C GLN A 211 -4.22 -16.23 17.24
N THR A 212 -3.28 -16.96 16.64
CA THR A 212 -1.98 -17.26 17.25
C THR A 212 -1.21 -15.98 17.58
N LEU A 213 -1.20 -15.00 16.67
CA LEU A 213 -0.52 -13.71 16.90
C LEU A 213 -1.21 -12.84 17.96
N ARG A 214 -2.55 -12.85 18.04
CA ARG A 214 -3.29 -12.18 19.12
C ARG A 214 -2.93 -12.77 20.48
N ARG A 215 -2.99 -14.10 20.59
CA ARG A 215 -2.61 -14.79 21.83
C ARG A 215 -1.16 -14.54 22.22
N TYR A 216 -0.26 -14.47 21.24
CA TYR A 216 1.13 -14.08 21.48
C TYR A 216 1.26 -12.65 22.03
N LYS A 217 0.56 -11.66 21.48
CA LYS A 217 0.56 -10.29 22.04
C LYS A 217 0.02 -10.26 23.48
N GLU A 218 -1.05 -11.00 23.79
CA GLU A 218 -1.58 -11.12 25.16
C GLU A 218 -0.53 -11.71 26.13
N LEU A 219 0.13 -12.79 25.73
CA LEU A 219 1.15 -13.45 26.54
C LEU A 219 2.39 -12.55 26.76
N LEU A 220 2.78 -11.75 25.77
CA LEU A 220 3.87 -10.77 25.93
C LEU A 220 3.57 -9.72 27.00
N VAL A 221 2.31 -9.26 27.09
CA VAL A 221 1.89 -8.32 28.15
C VAL A 221 2.03 -8.99 29.52
N ILE A 222 1.58 -10.23 29.66
CA ILE A 222 1.71 -10.99 30.91
C ILE A 222 3.19 -11.18 31.28
N ILE A 223 4.03 -11.60 30.34
CA ILE A 223 5.48 -11.77 30.54
C ILE A 223 6.15 -10.46 30.95
N SER A 224 5.72 -9.32 30.40
CA SER A 224 6.28 -8.03 30.78
C SER A 224 5.98 -7.62 32.23
N ILE A 225 4.91 -8.17 32.82
CA ILE A 225 4.49 -7.89 34.20
C ILE A 225 5.06 -8.93 35.18
N LEU A 226 4.98 -10.22 34.84
CA LEU A 226 5.27 -11.33 35.75
C LEU A 226 6.67 -11.94 35.56
N GLY A 227 7.32 -11.71 34.41
CA GLY A 227 8.60 -12.34 34.05
C GLY A 227 8.45 -13.55 33.11
N LEU A 228 9.59 -14.03 32.60
CA LEU A 228 9.67 -15.04 31.53
C LEU A 228 9.39 -16.48 31.99
N ASP A 229 9.43 -16.76 33.29
CA ASP A 229 9.41 -18.14 33.82
C ASP A 229 8.01 -18.66 34.12
N GLU A 230 7.01 -17.77 34.20
CA GLU A 230 5.64 -18.11 34.59
C GLU A 230 4.73 -18.78 33.54
N PRO A 231 4.89 -18.61 32.21
CA PRO A 231 3.93 -19.17 31.27
C PRO A 231 3.94 -20.70 31.30
N SER A 232 2.73 -21.27 31.22
CA SER A 232 2.50 -22.71 31.13
C SER A 232 3.24 -23.34 29.93
N GLU A 233 3.46 -24.66 29.94
CA GLU A 233 4.11 -25.34 28.80
C GLU A 233 3.36 -25.11 27.48
N ASP A 234 2.02 -25.07 27.54
CA ASP A 234 1.17 -24.77 26.38
C ASP A 234 1.37 -23.34 25.86
N ASP A 235 1.47 -22.36 26.76
CA ASP A 235 1.72 -20.96 26.38
C ASP A 235 3.12 -20.80 25.77
N ARG A 236 4.12 -21.55 26.27
CA ARG A 236 5.47 -21.58 25.67
C ARG A 236 5.44 -22.12 24.25
N LEU A 237 4.63 -23.15 23.97
CA LEU A 237 4.42 -23.67 22.61
C LEU A 237 3.79 -22.62 21.69
N ILE A 238 2.80 -21.87 22.19
CA ILE A 238 2.16 -20.78 21.43
C ILE A 238 3.17 -19.69 21.09
N ILE A 239 3.99 -19.26 22.06
CA ILE A 239 5.04 -18.25 21.87
C ILE A 239 6.05 -18.72 20.82
N ALA A 240 6.53 -19.95 20.93
CA ALA A 240 7.49 -20.51 19.97
C ALA A 240 6.88 -20.62 18.55
N GLY A 241 5.61 -21.00 18.44
CA GLY A 241 4.87 -21.03 17.18
C GLY A 241 4.71 -19.64 16.57
N ALA A 242 4.28 -18.66 17.37
CA ALA A 242 4.10 -17.28 16.93
C ALA A 242 5.41 -16.64 16.45
N GLN A 243 6.52 -16.86 17.15
CA GLN A 243 7.85 -16.38 16.72
C GLN A 243 8.28 -16.96 15.37
N LYS A 244 7.99 -18.25 15.14
CA LYS A 244 8.26 -18.89 13.84
C LYS A 244 7.40 -18.25 12.75
N VAL A 245 6.12 -17.98 13.03
CA VAL A 245 5.20 -17.32 12.10
C VAL A 245 5.63 -15.87 11.81
N GLU A 246 6.03 -15.08 12.81
CA GLU A 246 6.57 -13.73 12.63
C GLU A 246 7.81 -13.74 11.71
N ARG A 247 8.74 -14.67 11.94
CA ARG A 247 9.95 -14.79 11.10
C ARG A 247 9.63 -15.32 9.70
N PHE A 248 8.67 -16.22 9.56
CA PHE A 248 8.26 -16.77 8.27
C PHE A 248 7.66 -15.70 7.34
N GLN A 249 7.02 -14.67 7.91
CA GLN A 249 6.52 -13.54 7.14
C GLN A 249 7.64 -12.70 6.52
N SER A 250 8.86 -12.74 7.07
CA SER A 250 9.98 -12.02 6.49
C SER A 250 10.36 -12.60 5.12
N HIS A 251 10.43 -11.74 4.11
CA HIS A 251 10.76 -12.08 2.74
C HIS A 251 11.84 -11.14 2.20
N THR A 252 12.78 -11.68 1.42
CA THR A 252 13.82 -10.87 0.77
C THR A 252 13.28 -10.25 -0.53
N TYR A 253 13.43 -8.92 -0.66
CA TYR A 253 12.90 -8.13 -1.78
C TYR A 253 13.86 -7.95 -2.95
N PHE A 254 13.32 -7.61 -4.12
CA PHE A 254 14.02 -7.14 -5.32
C PHE A 254 14.71 -5.78 -5.11
N CYS A 255 14.02 -4.81 -4.49
CA CYS A 255 14.54 -3.44 -4.29
C CYS A 255 15.50 -3.32 -3.08
N GLY A 256 15.55 -4.31 -2.18
CA GLY A 256 16.43 -4.30 -0.99
C GLY A 256 17.90 -4.69 -1.24
N ARG A 257 18.32 -4.87 -2.50
CA ARG A 257 19.63 -5.45 -2.87
C ARG A 257 20.84 -4.63 -2.43
N SER A 258 20.66 -3.30 -2.29
CA SER A 258 21.70 -2.43 -1.73
C SER A 258 22.02 -2.75 -0.27
N ILE A 259 21.07 -3.34 0.48
CA ILE A 259 21.15 -3.54 1.92
C ILE A 259 21.34 -5.03 2.28
N TYR A 260 20.74 -5.95 1.53
CA TYR A 260 20.78 -7.39 1.83
C TYR A 260 21.28 -8.24 0.66
N ARG A 261 22.18 -9.19 0.95
CA ARG A 261 22.90 -10.03 -0.04
C ARG A 261 22.24 -11.39 -0.33
N PHE A 262 20.98 -11.58 0.05
CA PHE A 262 20.28 -12.87 -0.07
C PHE A 262 19.60 -13.08 -1.43
N PRO A 263 19.46 -14.34 -1.90
CA PRO A 263 18.78 -14.67 -3.15
C PRO A 263 17.27 -14.40 -3.08
N ARG A 264 16.73 -13.92 -4.20
CA ARG A 264 15.32 -13.53 -4.38
C ARG A 264 14.38 -14.71 -4.20
N LYS A 265 13.19 -14.47 -3.64
CA LYS A 265 12.11 -15.47 -3.56
C LYS A 265 10.76 -14.85 -3.89
N ILE A 266 10.08 -15.40 -4.89
CA ILE A 266 8.67 -15.14 -5.17
C ILE A 266 7.88 -16.32 -4.64
N CYS A 267 6.93 -16.06 -3.74
CA CYS A 267 6.04 -17.07 -3.20
C CYS A 267 4.71 -17.03 -3.97
N TRP A 268 4.29 -18.16 -4.52
CA TRP A 268 3.03 -18.28 -5.25
C TRP A 268 1.93 -18.75 -4.31
N CYS A 269 0.77 -18.10 -4.38
CA CYS A 269 -0.45 -18.67 -3.82
C CYS A 269 -0.92 -19.78 -4.77
N SER A 270 -0.98 -21.03 -4.29
CA SER A 270 -1.44 -22.15 -5.12
C SER A 270 -2.93 -22.00 -5.39
N ARG A 271 -3.29 -21.67 -6.64
CA ARG A 271 -4.68 -21.75 -7.10
C ARG A 271 -5.04 -23.21 -7.36
N ASN A 272 -5.45 -23.92 -6.32
CA ASN A 272 -6.34 -25.07 -6.54
C ASN A 272 -7.76 -24.48 -6.67
N ASN A 273 -8.41 -24.59 -7.85
CA ASN A 273 -9.85 -24.33 -8.10
C ASN A 273 -10.36 -22.97 -8.64
N LEU A 274 -9.62 -22.21 -9.45
CA LEU A 274 -10.20 -21.00 -10.11
C LEU A 274 -10.07 -20.99 -11.65
N ARG A 275 -9.98 -22.15 -12.32
CA ARG A 275 -9.82 -22.23 -13.79
C ARG A 275 -10.68 -23.28 -14.52
N ASP A 276 -11.79 -23.75 -13.92
CA ASP A 276 -12.62 -24.79 -14.56
C ASP A 276 -14.00 -24.35 -15.07
N ASN A 277 -14.37 -23.06 -15.07
CA ASN A 277 -15.75 -22.66 -15.42
C ASN A 277 -15.97 -21.62 -16.52
N ASP A 278 -14.97 -21.23 -17.31
CA ASP A 278 -15.21 -20.43 -18.52
C ASP A 278 -14.76 -21.21 -19.77
N LYS A 279 -15.74 -21.95 -20.33
CA LYS A 279 -15.78 -22.39 -21.73
C LYS A 279 -16.85 -21.60 -22.46
#